data_AF-A0A925EK42-F1
#
_entry.id   AF-A0A925EK42-F1
#
_cell.length_a   1.000
_cell.length_b   1.000
_cell.length_c   1.000
_cell.angle_alpha   90.00
_cell.angle_beta   90.00
_cell.angle_gamma   90.00
#
_symmetry.space_group_name_H-M   'P 1'
#
loop_
_entity.id
_entity.type
_entity.pdbx_description
1 polymer ?
#
loop_
_entity_poly.entity_id
_entity_poly.type
_entity_poly.pdbx_seq_one_letter_code
_entity_poly.pdbx_strand_id
1 'polypeptide(L)'
;MKMRLIFAALAVGTLGLSTLAFAQDMQMGGDDKPMKSGEMAKPSTMNMSMTQDLGPSDKNYDLRFIDAMITHHEGAITMAKDALQKSKRPEIQKLSKQIIVAQQKEIAQMKTWRKAWYQK
;
A
#
# COMPACT_ATOMS: atom_id res chain seq x y z
N MET A 1 -38.89 15.30 -13.14
CA MET A 1 -37.47 15.35 -12.74
C MET A 1 -37.38 15.84 -11.30
N LYS A 2 -36.90 15.03 -10.36
CA LYS A 2 -36.70 15.41 -8.96
C LYS A 2 -35.20 15.37 -8.65
N MET A 3 -34.62 16.56 -8.54
CA MET A 3 -33.19 16.78 -8.29
C MET A 3 -32.91 16.56 -6.80
N ARG A 4 -32.00 15.64 -6.46
CA ARG A 4 -31.55 15.40 -5.08
C ARG A 4 -30.16 15.99 -4.92
N LEU A 5 -30.07 17.12 -4.23
CA LEU A 5 -28.81 17.74 -3.79
C LEU A 5 -28.31 16.97 -2.55
N ILE A 6 -27.12 16.38 -2.63
CA ILE A 6 -26.42 15.78 -1.50
C ILE A 6 -25.31 16.76 -1.11
N PHE A 7 -25.43 17.39 0.06
CA PHE A 7 -24.36 18.17 0.66
C PHE A 7 -23.37 17.22 1.33
N ALA A 8 -22.17 17.09 0.78
CA ALA A 8 -21.03 16.49 1.45
C ALA A 8 -20.24 17.60 2.17
N ALA A 9 -20.39 17.71 3.49
CA ALA A 9 -19.55 18.56 4.30
C ALA A 9 -18.26 17.80 4.64
N LEU A 10 -17.17 18.15 3.96
CA LEU A 10 -15.83 17.67 4.26
C LEU A 10 -15.16 18.68 5.19
N ALA A 11 -15.02 18.37 6.48
CA ALA A 11 -14.21 19.16 7.41
C ALA A 11 -12.75 18.71 7.29
N VAL A 12 -11.93 19.49 6.59
CA VAL A 12 -10.48 19.30 6.54
C VAL A 12 -9.86 20.06 7.71
N GLY A 13 -9.44 19.31 8.73
CA GLY A 13 -8.64 19.83 9.84
C GLY A 13 -7.23 20.17 9.35
N THR A 14 -6.84 21.43 9.51
CA THR A 14 -5.54 21.97 9.13
C THR A 14 -4.41 21.44 10.01
N LEU A 15 -3.32 21.07 9.34
CA LEU A 15 -2.06 20.53 9.85
C LEU A 15 -1.34 21.48 10.82
N GLY A 16 -0.82 20.91 11.91
CA GLY A 16 0.16 21.55 12.78
C GLY A 16 1.55 21.51 12.15
N LEU A 17 2.10 22.69 11.88
CA LEU A 17 3.45 22.92 11.40
C LEU A 17 4.29 23.40 12.58
N SER A 18 5.28 22.63 13.01
CA SER A 18 6.35 23.16 13.86
C SER A 18 7.66 22.43 13.54
N THR A 19 8.50 23.13 12.79
CA THR A 19 9.89 22.80 12.47
C THR A 19 10.77 23.07 13.68
N LEU A 20 11.66 22.12 14.03
CA LEU A 20 12.86 22.41 14.80
C LEU A 20 13.97 21.49 14.28
N ALA A 21 14.79 22.06 13.39
CA ALA A 21 16.06 21.51 12.98
C ALA A 21 17.10 21.83 14.07
N PHE A 22 17.65 20.79 14.69
CA PHE A 22 18.91 20.87 15.41
C PHE A 22 19.92 20.01 14.67
N ALA A 23 20.76 20.68 13.88
CA ALA A 23 21.99 20.11 13.37
C ALA A 23 23.02 20.14 14.51
N GLN A 24 23.56 18.98 14.89
CA GLN A 24 24.70 18.89 15.77
C GLN A 24 25.80 18.07 15.08
N ASP A 25 26.85 18.82 14.74
CA ASP A 25 28.16 18.37 14.30
C ASP A 25 28.72 17.31 15.27
N MET A 26 29.00 16.12 14.74
CA MET A 26 29.86 15.13 15.39
C MET A 26 31.04 14.83 14.47
N GLN A 27 32.11 15.58 14.70
CA GLN A 27 33.49 15.25 14.39
C GLN A 27 33.83 13.81 14.80
N MET A 28 34.10 12.93 13.82
CA MET A 28 34.72 11.62 14.04
C MET A 28 35.98 11.52 13.19
N GLY A 29 37.14 11.62 13.85
CA GLY A 29 38.42 11.24 13.30
C GLY A 29 38.61 9.72 13.36
N GLY A 30 39.12 9.14 12.29
CA GLY A 30 39.46 7.73 12.19
C GLY A 30 40.29 7.47 10.94
N ASP A 31 41.58 7.21 11.13
CA ASP A 31 42.52 6.77 10.11
C ASP A 31 42.25 5.31 9.71
N ASP A 32 41.54 5.10 8.59
CA ASP A 32 41.31 3.74 8.06
C ASP A 32 41.82 3.62 6.62
N LYS A 33 42.90 2.84 6.48
CA LYS A 33 43.57 2.46 5.23
C LYS A 33 42.60 1.79 4.25
N PRO A 34 42.83 1.87 2.92
CA PRO A 34 41.93 1.30 1.93
C PRO A 34 41.96 -0.24 1.96
N MET A 35 40.97 -0.86 2.61
CA MET A 35 40.69 -2.27 2.44
C MET A 35 39.94 -2.47 1.12
N LYS A 36 40.65 -3.04 0.14
CA LYS A 36 40.08 -3.61 -1.07
C LYS A 36 39.32 -4.89 -0.68
N SER A 37 38.05 -4.74 -0.34
CA SER A 37 37.06 -5.83 -0.30
C SER A 37 36.12 -5.58 -1.49
N GLY A 38 36.13 -6.44 -2.50
CA GLY A 38 35.47 -7.73 -2.40
C GLY A 38 34.00 -7.45 -2.66
N GLU A 39 33.59 -7.60 -3.91
CA GLU A 39 32.22 -7.42 -4.40
C GLU A 39 31.24 -8.15 -3.47
N MET A 40 30.67 -7.41 -2.52
CA MET A 40 29.62 -7.91 -1.66
C MET A 40 28.40 -8.10 -2.54
N ALA A 41 28.11 -9.36 -2.86
CA ALA A 41 26.85 -9.79 -3.42
C ALA A 41 25.75 -9.07 -2.64
N LYS A 42 25.03 -8.18 -3.35
CA LYS A 42 23.91 -7.42 -2.78
C LYS A 42 23.01 -8.44 -2.09
N PRO A 43 22.78 -8.33 -0.77
CA PRO A 43 21.70 -9.07 -0.15
C PRO A 43 20.47 -8.66 -0.93
N SER A 44 19.86 -9.60 -1.65
CA SER A 44 18.51 -9.43 -2.16
C SER A 44 17.62 -9.30 -0.93
N THR A 45 17.57 -8.10 -0.35
CA THR A 45 16.42 -7.64 0.40
C THR A 45 15.25 -7.88 -0.55
N MET A 46 14.52 -8.97 -0.29
CA MET A 46 13.17 -9.19 -0.81
C MET A 46 12.34 -8.06 -0.21
N ASN A 47 12.52 -6.86 -0.75
CA ASN A 47 11.67 -5.73 -0.52
C ASN A 47 10.33 -6.17 -1.09
N MET A 48 9.42 -6.63 -0.23
CA MET A 48 8.00 -6.77 -0.56
C MET A 48 7.42 -5.36 -0.71
N SER A 49 8.00 -4.58 -1.61
CA SER A 49 7.46 -3.30 -2.04
C SER A 49 6.22 -3.66 -2.82
N MET A 50 5.08 -3.69 -2.13
CA MET A 50 3.74 -3.74 -2.75
C MET A 50 3.42 -2.43 -3.48
N THR A 51 4.42 -1.62 -3.80
CA THR A 51 4.30 -0.45 -4.66
C THR A 51 4.62 -0.90 -6.07
N GLN A 52 3.63 -1.49 -6.75
CA GLN A 52 3.70 -1.66 -8.19
C GLN A 52 3.90 -0.27 -8.81
N ASP A 53 4.96 -0.07 -9.58
CA ASP A 53 5.09 1.13 -10.38
C ASP A 53 4.02 1.09 -11.48
N LEU A 54 3.00 1.93 -11.33
CA LEU A 54 1.89 2.06 -12.27
C LEU A 54 2.21 3.06 -13.38
N GLY A 55 3.42 3.61 -13.45
CA GLY A 55 3.79 4.63 -14.41
C GLY A 55 3.11 5.98 -14.14
N PRO A 56 3.12 6.91 -15.13
CA PRO A 56 2.64 8.28 -14.95
C PRO A 56 1.13 8.33 -14.68
N SER A 57 0.69 9.39 -13.98
CA SER A 57 -0.73 9.69 -13.73
C SER A 57 -1.42 10.21 -15.00
N ASP A 58 -1.60 9.31 -15.96
CA ASP A 58 -2.30 9.56 -17.23
C ASP A 58 -3.76 9.09 -17.18
N LYS A 59 -4.49 9.26 -18.28
CA LYS A 59 -5.92 8.87 -18.39
C LYS A 59 -6.21 7.38 -18.15
N ASN A 60 -5.19 6.53 -18.21
CA ASN A 60 -5.29 5.09 -18.02
C ASN A 60 -4.74 4.66 -16.64
N TYR A 61 -4.33 5.60 -15.80
CA TYR A 61 -3.78 5.30 -14.48
C TYR A 61 -4.77 4.50 -13.64
N ASP A 62 -6.04 4.92 -13.59
CA ASP A 62 -7.08 4.24 -12.82
C ASP A 62 -7.34 2.81 -13.31
N LEU A 63 -7.25 2.56 -14.62
CA LEU A 63 -7.34 1.20 -15.18
C LEU A 63 -6.20 0.32 -14.63
N ARG A 64 -4.96 0.82 -14.66
CA ARG A 64 -3.80 0.07 -14.15
C ARG A 64 -3.87 -0.12 -12.64
N PHE A 65 -4.34 0.89 -11.91
CA PHE A 65 -4.57 0.82 -10.47
C PHE A 65 -5.62 -0.23 -10.13
N ILE A 66 -6.77 -0.23 -10.81
CA ILE A 66 -7.84 -1.21 -10.59
C ILE A 66 -7.33 -2.64 -10.85
N ASP A 67 -6.61 -2.87 -11.95
CA ASP A 67 -6.10 -4.20 -12.30
C ASP A 67 -5.05 -4.70 -11.29
N ALA A 68 -4.14 -3.81 -10.87
CA ALA A 68 -3.16 -4.10 -9.83
C ALA A 68 -3.82 -4.39 -8.48
N MET A 69 -4.78 -3.56 -8.05
CA MET A 69 -5.42 -3.69 -6.74
C MET A 69 -6.34 -4.89 -6.63
N ILE A 70 -7.01 -5.32 -7.71
CA ILE A 70 -7.73 -6.59 -7.73
C ILE A 70 -6.76 -7.74 -7.42
N THR A 71 -5.62 -7.79 -8.12
CA THR A 71 -4.62 -8.85 -7.96
C THR A 71 -3.99 -8.83 -6.55
N HIS A 72 -3.63 -7.64 -6.07
CA HIS A 72 -3.09 -7.45 -4.72
C HIS A 72 -4.06 -7.95 -3.65
N HIS A 73 -5.35 -7.61 -3.78
CA HIS A 73 -6.39 -8.03 -2.84
C HIS A 73 -6.65 -9.54 -2.88
N GLU A 74 -6.62 -10.17 -4.05
CA GLU A 74 -6.73 -11.62 -4.17
C GLU A 74 -5.57 -12.34 -3.44
N GLY A 75 -4.36 -11.79 -3.53
CA GLY A 75 -3.20 -12.24 -2.76
C GLY A 75 -3.40 -12.08 -1.25
N ALA A 76 -3.84 -10.90 -0.80
CA ALA A 76 -4.09 -10.63 0.61
C ALA A 76 -5.23 -11.50 1.19
N ILE A 77 -6.28 -11.80 0.44
CA ILE A 77 -7.32 -12.76 0.84
C ILE A 77 -6.73 -14.16 1.01
N THR A 78 -5.85 -14.58 0.11
CA THR A 78 -5.17 -15.88 0.20
C THR A 78 -4.34 -15.97 1.48
N MET A 79 -3.53 -14.95 1.77
CA MET A 79 -2.75 -14.88 3.01
C MET A 79 -3.63 -14.80 4.26
N ALA A 80 -4.74 -14.06 4.21
CA ALA A 80 -5.67 -13.94 5.32
C ALA A 80 -6.35 -15.29 5.65
N LYS A 81 -6.73 -16.07 4.63
CA LYS A 81 -7.25 -17.44 4.81
C LYS A 81 -6.22 -18.36 5.46
N ASP A 82 -4.97 -18.29 5.01
CA ASP A 82 -3.86 -19.03 5.60
C ASP A 82 -3.65 -18.67 7.07
N ALA A 83 -3.61 -17.37 7.39
CA ALA A 83 -3.47 -16.89 8.76
C ALA A 83 -4.66 -17.29 9.64
N LEU A 84 -5.88 -17.30 9.08
CA LEU A 84 -7.09 -17.74 9.80
C LEU A 84 -7.02 -19.22 10.17
N GLN A 85 -6.51 -20.07 9.28
CA GLN A 85 -6.37 -21.51 9.53
C GLN A 85 -5.19 -21.84 10.47
N LYS A 86 -4.07 -21.15 10.33
CA LYS A 86 -2.80 -21.52 10.99
C LYS A 86 -2.59 -20.83 12.33
N SER A 87 -3.17 -19.65 12.55
CA SER A 87 -2.96 -18.89 13.78
C SER A 87 -3.79 -19.42 14.94
N LYS A 88 -3.16 -19.50 16.13
CA LYS A 88 -3.84 -19.78 17.41
C LYS A 88 -4.26 -18.51 18.17
N ARG A 89 -3.89 -17.32 17.68
CA ARG A 89 -4.19 -16.03 18.33
C ARG A 89 -5.56 -15.51 17.89
N PRO A 90 -6.53 -15.33 18.80
CA PRO A 90 -7.89 -14.88 18.44
C PRO A 90 -7.91 -13.53 17.70
N GLU A 91 -6.99 -12.63 18.03
CA GLU A 91 -6.87 -11.30 17.41
C GLU A 91 -6.52 -11.42 15.92
N ILE A 92 -5.60 -12.33 15.59
CA ILE A 92 -5.19 -12.59 14.20
C ILE A 92 -6.33 -13.26 13.42
N GLN A 93 -7.03 -14.22 14.02
CA GLN A 93 -8.20 -14.83 13.36
C GLN A 93 -9.30 -13.80 13.09
N LYS A 94 -9.56 -12.89 14.04
CA LYS A 94 -10.53 -11.80 13.88
C LYS A 94 -10.12 -10.87 12.74
N LEU A 95 -8.86 -10.44 12.73
CA LEU A 95 -8.30 -9.59 11.68
C LEU A 95 -8.40 -10.27 10.30
N SER A 96 -8.01 -11.55 10.19
CA SER A 96 -8.11 -12.30 8.95
C SER A 96 -9.53 -12.35 8.39
N LYS A 97 -10.55 -12.60 9.22
CA LYS A 97 -11.96 -12.58 8.79
C LYS A 97 -12.36 -11.20 8.28
N GLN A 98 -11.95 -10.14 8.96
CA GLN A 98 -12.24 -8.76 8.54
C GLN A 98 -11.59 -8.42 7.20
N ILE A 99 -10.32 -8.80 6.99
CA ILE A 99 -9.61 -8.61 5.72
C ILE A 99 -10.34 -9.34 4.59
N ILE A 100 -10.71 -10.61 4.78
CA ILE A 100 -11.41 -11.39 3.76
C ILE A 100 -12.70 -10.69 3.33
N VAL A 101 -13.55 -10.31 4.29
CA VAL A 101 -14.84 -9.68 3.99
C VAL A 101 -14.67 -8.31 3.31
N ALA A 102 -13.78 -7.46 3.85
CA ALA A 102 -13.58 -6.12 3.31
C ALA A 102 -13.02 -6.17 1.88
N GLN A 103 -11.98 -6.97 1.66
CA GLN A 103 -11.32 -7.00 0.35
C GLN A 103 -12.14 -7.74 -0.72
N GLN A 104 -12.97 -8.71 -0.35
CA GLN A 104 -13.96 -9.29 -1.28
C GLN A 104 -14.95 -8.23 -1.78
N LYS A 105 -15.42 -7.36 -0.87
CA LYS A 105 -16.30 -6.25 -1.23
C LYS A 105 -15.59 -5.25 -2.15
N GLU A 106 -14.35 -4.88 -1.82
CA GLU A 106 -13.56 -3.94 -2.63
C GLU A 106 -13.25 -4.51 -4.03
N ILE A 107 -12.93 -5.80 -4.15
CA ILE A 107 -12.79 -6.47 -5.46
C ILE A 107 -14.08 -6.35 -6.27
N ALA A 108 -15.25 -6.58 -5.67
CA ALA A 108 -16.53 -6.46 -6.38
C ALA A 108 -16.79 -5.02 -6.87
N GLN A 109 -16.45 -4.02 -6.04
CA GLN A 109 -16.54 -2.60 -6.43
C GLN A 109 -15.59 -2.29 -7.59
N MET A 110 -14.33 -2.70 -7.49
CA MET A 110 -13.33 -2.48 -8.54
C MET A 110 -13.70 -3.18 -9.85
N LYS A 111 -14.21 -4.43 -9.82
CA LYS A 111 -14.72 -5.12 -11.01
C LYS A 111 -15.91 -4.37 -11.65
N THR A 112 -16.76 -3.76 -10.83
CA THR A 112 -17.87 -2.93 -11.31
C THR A 112 -17.37 -1.67 -12.01
N TRP A 113 -16.43 -0.94 -11.41
CA TRP A 113 -15.81 0.24 -12.02
C TRP A 113 -15.05 -0.09 -13.30
N ARG A 114 -14.25 -1.17 -13.26
CA ARG A 114 -13.49 -1.64 -14.43
C ARG A 114 -14.40 -1.83 -15.64
N LYS A 115 -15.54 -2.51 -15.45
CA LYS A 115 -16.53 -2.75 -16.51
C LYS A 115 -17.22 -1.46 -16.93
N ALA A 116 -17.63 -0.62 -15.98
CA ALA A 116 -18.36 0.60 -16.26
C ALA A 116 -17.52 1.63 -17.04
N TRP A 117 -16.24 1.77 -16.71
CA TRP A 117 -15.37 2.82 -17.23
C TRP A 117 -14.55 2.42 -18.45
N TYR A 118 -14.23 1.14 -18.62
CA TYR A 118 -13.25 0.67 -19.62
C TYR A 118 -13.74 -0.48 -20.51
N GLN A 119 -15.07 -0.56 -20.73
CA GLN A 119 -15.77 -1.57 -21.53
C GLN A 119 -14.92 -2.23 -22.63
N LYS A 120 -14.32 -3.38 -22.31
CA LYS A 120 -13.86 -4.40 -23.24
C LYS A 120 -14.39 -5.74 -22.75
#